data_AF-A0A8G0L4S8-F1
#
_entry.id   AF-A0A8G0L4S8-F1
#
_cell.length_a   1.000
_cell.length_b   1.000
_cell.length_c   1.000
_cell.angle_alpha   90.00
_cell.angle_beta   90.00
_cell.angle_gamma   90.00
#
_symmetry.space_group_name_H-M   'P 1'
#
loop_
_entity.id
_entity.type
_entity.pdbx_description
1 polymer ?
#
loop_
_entity_poly.entity_id
_entity_poly.type
_entity_poly.pdbx_seq_one_letter_code
_entity_poly.pdbx_strand_id
1 'polypeptide(L)'
;MSFDESFLSPRGLLVNNNSNFVCHGPNFSKLQQATQATLRLPYDDQKLRYVAGFTDKGMQELYSDVLIPIMDDFYKVYTHSQLSPVIPNNNAADYQPIYGFGNKIFDALERLYGHESDNDSLREEVQAKMKERIDKLASLSDIATDVTNSLRDAIGNVTEAQILVKKIGADLSSQDTIERLRACHEGERDLEDFDDDCNALGILQDIIDKQNMQDDSGGSMNNLQHAVGATVDIWNDLTALSTYVAEHTKPGPGPLLDLQKNKLLEMWSDLATEGMRRPLLTRELLIAKC
;
A
#
# COMPACT_ATOMS: atom_id res chain seq x y z
N MET A 1 -27.89 -6.21 -23.50
CA MET A 1 -26.62 -5.76 -22.88
C MET A 1 -25.78 -5.15 -23.99
N SER A 2 -25.25 -3.93 -23.83
CA SER A 2 -24.18 -3.44 -24.72
C SER A 2 -22.87 -3.54 -23.96
N PHE A 3 -21.93 -4.33 -24.47
CA PHE A 3 -20.59 -4.40 -23.94
C PHE A 3 -19.82 -3.18 -24.45
N ASP A 4 -19.26 -2.38 -23.55
CA ASP A 4 -18.45 -1.21 -23.92
C ASP A 4 -17.06 -1.64 -24.44
N GLU A 5 -16.30 -0.71 -25.03
CA GLU A 5 -14.95 -1.01 -25.57
C GLU A 5 -13.92 -1.43 -24.50
N SER A 6 -14.23 -1.21 -23.22
CA SER A 6 -13.39 -1.58 -22.07
C SER A 6 -13.85 -2.88 -21.38
N PHE A 7 -14.92 -3.51 -21.85
CA PHE A 7 -15.42 -4.78 -21.35
C PHE A 7 -14.36 -5.88 -21.49
N LEU A 8 -14.10 -6.62 -20.41
CA LEU A 8 -13.04 -7.64 -20.33
C LEU A 8 -11.61 -7.09 -20.53
N SER A 9 -11.40 -5.78 -20.46
CA SER A 9 -10.05 -5.21 -20.36
C SER A 9 -9.49 -5.40 -18.94
N PRO A 10 -8.19 -5.15 -18.74
CA PRO A 10 -7.61 -4.95 -17.41
C PRO A 10 -8.27 -3.88 -16.53
N ARG A 11 -9.25 -3.12 -17.05
CA ARG A 11 -9.93 -2.01 -16.36
C ARG A 11 -8.90 -1.05 -15.76
N GLY A 12 -9.17 -0.50 -14.58
CA GLY A 12 -8.27 0.44 -13.90
C GLY A 12 -6.95 -0.14 -13.38
N LEU A 13 -6.63 -1.42 -13.64
CA LEU A 13 -5.32 -1.99 -13.27
C LEU A 13 -4.17 -1.42 -14.11
N LEU A 14 -4.49 -0.94 -15.32
CA LEU A 14 -3.56 -0.16 -16.13
C LEU A 14 -4.01 1.31 -16.18
N VAL A 15 -3.09 2.20 -15.84
CA VAL A 15 -3.30 3.66 -15.83
C VAL A 15 -2.40 4.33 -16.87
N ASN A 16 -2.57 5.65 -17.05
CA ASN A 16 -1.81 6.45 -18.01
C ASN A 16 -1.86 5.88 -19.43
N ASN A 17 -3.07 5.79 -20.00
CA ASN A 17 -3.30 5.21 -21.34
C ASN A 17 -2.75 3.78 -21.48
N ASN A 18 -3.06 2.93 -20.50
CA ASN A 18 -2.71 1.51 -20.48
C ASN A 18 -1.20 1.18 -20.36
N SER A 19 -0.37 2.14 -19.96
CA SER A 19 1.10 1.98 -20.00
C SER A 19 1.72 1.64 -18.65
N ASN A 20 1.00 1.81 -17.54
CA ASN A 20 1.55 1.64 -16.20
C ASN A 20 0.61 0.85 -15.31
N PHE A 21 1.18 -0.01 -14.46
CA PHE A 21 0.42 -0.65 -13.39
C PHE A 21 -0.04 0.38 -12.35
N VAL A 22 -1.27 0.21 -11.86
CA VAL A 22 -1.92 1.12 -10.89
C VAL A 22 -1.20 1.21 -9.54
N CYS A 23 -0.43 0.20 -9.14
CA CYS A 23 0.41 0.28 -7.93
C CYS A 23 1.80 0.83 -8.28
N HIS A 24 1.98 2.13 -8.05
CA HIS A 24 3.20 2.83 -8.41
C HIS A 24 4.29 2.60 -7.35
N GLY A 25 5.39 1.96 -7.73
CA GLY A 25 6.55 1.72 -6.85
C GLY A 25 7.03 2.94 -6.04
N PRO A 26 7.12 4.17 -6.61
CA PRO A 26 7.51 5.35 -5.83
C PRO A 26 6.61 5.63 -4.61
N ASN A 27 5.32 5.33 -4.69
CA ASN A 27 4.40 5.53 -3.56
C ASN A 27 4.66 4.51 -2.45
N PHE A 28 4.91 3.25 -2.80
CA PHE A 28 5.25 2.20 -1.83
C PHE A 28 6.66 2.39 -1.24
N SER A 29 7.59 2.96 -2.00
CA SER A 29 8.90 3.34 -1.47
C SER A 29 8.81 4.45 -0.42
N LYS A 30 7.92 5.44 -0.61
CA LYS A 30 7.63 6.46 0.42
C LYS A 30 7.02 5.86 1.67
N LEU A 31 6.01 4.99 1.51
CA LEU A 31 5.43 4.25 2.64
C LEU A 31 6.50 3.46 3.39
N GLN A 32 7.39 2.75 2.69
CA GLN A 32 8.48 2.00 3.31
C GLN A 32 9.43 2.92 4.09
N GLN A 33 9.82 4.06 3.52
CA GLN A 33 10.68 5.03 4.19
C GLN A 33 10.02 5.59 5.46
N ALA A 34 8.73 5.92 5.40
CA ALA A 34 7.96 6.40 6.55
C ALA A 34 7.86 5.35 7.66
N THR A 35 7.60 4.09 7.30
CA THR A 35 7.60 2.97 8.26
C THR A 35 8.97 2.79 8.89
N GLN A 36 10.05 2.81 8.11
CA GLN A 36 11.41 2.71 8.64
C GLN A 36 11.78 3.88 9.56
N ALA A 37 11.38 5.11 9.21
CA ALA A 37 11.58 6.28 10.05
C ALA A 37 10.85 6.15 11.39
N THR A 38 9.62 5.62 11.37
CA THR A 38 8.82 5.34 12.56
C THR A 38 9.46 4.28 13.45
N LEU A 39 9.97 3.19 12.85
CA LEU A 39 10.63 2.10 13.59
C LEU A 39 11.95 2.51 14.27
N ARG A 40 12.56 3.60 13.79
CA ARG A 40 13.82 4.14 14.30
C ARG A 40 13.66 5.24 15.36
N LEU A 41 12.43 5.53 15.79
CA LEU A 41 12.18 6.54 16.81
C LEU A 41 12.92 6.21 18.13
N PRO A 42 13.53 7.22 18.79
CA PRO A 42 14.27 7.02 20.01
C PRO A 42 13.35 6.98 21.24
N TYR A 43 12.65 5.85 21.43
CA TYR A 43 11.65 5.68 22.48
C TYR A 43 12.20 5.21 23.85
N ASP A 44 13.53 5.12 23.99
CA ASP A 44 14.19 4.73 25.23
C ASP A 44 15.48 5.53 25.44
N ASP A 45 15.99 5.55 26.68
CA ASP A 45 17.16 6.34 27.06
C ASP A 45 18.39 6.07 26.18
N GLN A 46 18.61 4.80 25.84
CA GLN A 46 19.78 4.39 25.08
C GLN A 46 19.71 4.94 23.65
N LYS A 47 18.55 4.81 23.00
CA LYS A 47 18.33 5.34 21.65
C LYS A 47 18.33 6.86 21.66
N LEU A 48 17.72 7.49 22.66
CA LEU A 48 17.69 8.94 22.79
C LEU A 48 19.10 9.52 22.88
N ARG A 49 19.94 8.96 23.75
CA ARG A 49 21.35 9.36 23.89
C ARG A 49 22.14 9.13 22.60
N TYR A 50 21.92 8.00 21.94
CA TYR A 50 22.61 7.68 20.69
C TYR A 50 22.21 8.60 19.52
N VAL A 51 20.96 9.02 19.46
CA VAL A 51 20.40 9.78 18.33
C VAL A 51 20.53 11.29 18.53
N ALA A 52 20.14 11.81 19.70
CA ALA A 52 20.07 13.24 19.96
C ALA A 52 21.38 13.80 20.53
N GLY A 53 22.10 13.02 21.33
CA GLY A 53 23.42 13.42 21.84
C GLY A 53 23.40 14.40 23.01
N PHE A 54 22.34 14.44 23.82
CA PHE A 54 22.32 15.26 25.04
C PHE A 54 23.51 14.95 25.97
N THR A 55 24.02 15.99 26.62
CA THR A 55 24.93 15.87 27.75
C THR A 55 24.20 15.27 28.95
N ASP A 56 24.94 14.78 29.95
CA ASP A 56 24.30 14.26 31.17
C ASP A 56 23.52 15.35 31.93
N LYS A 57 23.96 16.61 31.86
CA LYS A 57 23.29 17.73 32.52
C LYS A 57 22.00 18.11 31.82
N GLY A 58 22.03 18.33 30.51
CA GLY A 58 20.83 18.64 29.74
C GLY A 58 19.81 17.50 29.80
N MET A 59 20.27 16.24 29.74
CA MET A 59 19.39 15.10 29.92
C MET A 59 18.74 15.14 31.30
N GLN A 60 19.51 15.34 32.39
CA GLN A 60 18.96 15.39 33.75
C GLN A 60 17.95 16.53 33.94
N GLU A 61 18.24 17.71 33.39
CA GLU A 61 17.38 18.88 33.52
C GLU A 61 16.02 18.68 32.83
N LEU A 62 16.01 18.08 31.64
CA LEU A 62 14.82 17.92 30.81
C LEU A 62 14.13 16.56 30.97
N TYR A 63 14.70 15.64 31.74
CA TYR A 63 14.34 14.23 31.70
C TYR A 63 12.86 13.99 31.98
N SER A 64 12.37 14.51 33.10
CA SER A 64 11.10 14.06 33.67
C SER A 64 9.88 14.65 32.97
N ASP A 65 10.01 15.88 32.47
CA ASP A 65 8.90 16.69 32.00
C ASP A 65 8.92 16.95 30.50
N VAL A 66 10.07 16.76 29.84
CA VAL A 66 10.20 16.88 28.38
C VAL A 66 10.52 15.53 27.75
N LEU A 67 11.60 14.87 28.17
CA LEU A 67 12.11 13.69 27.46
C LEU A 67 11.28 12.44 27.68
N ILE A 68 10.82 12.15 28.92
CA ILE A 68 9.94 11.00 29.21
C ILE A 68 8.64 11.06 28.38
N PRO A 69 7.86 12.17 28.38
CA PRO A 69 6.65 12.25 27.57
C PRO A 69 6.88 12.00 26.08
N ILE A 70 7.99 12.51 25.54
CA ILE A 70 8.37 12.30 24.13
C ILE A 70 8.69 10.83 23.87
N MET A 71 9.49 10.20 24.73
CA MET A 71 9.86 8.79 24.60
C MET A 71 8.63 7.88 24.72
N ASP A 72 7.71 8.17 25.64
CA ASP A 72 6.45 7.43 25.80
C ASP A 72 5.60 7.52 24.54
N ASP A 73 5.50 8.70 23.94
CA ASP A 73 4.73 8.86 22.70
C ASP A 73 5.46 8.23 21.50
N PHE A 74 6.79 8.33 21.40
CA PHE A 74 7.57 7.57 20.42
C PHE A 74 7.37 6.05 20.57
N TYR A 75 7.26 5.55 21.80
CA TYR A 75 6.95 4.14 22.05
C TYR A 75 5.55 3.77 21.57
N LYS A 76 4.55 4.64 21.74
CA LYS A 76 3.20 4.44 21.18
C LYS A 76 3.23 4.40 19.66
N VAL A 77 3.92 5.34 19.02
CA VAL A 77 4.07 5.34 17.55
C VAL A 77 4.74 4.04 17.09
N TYR A 78 5.83 3.63 17.76
CA TYR A 78 6.53 2.39 17.47
C TYR A 78 5.60 1.17 17.62
N THR A 79 4.91 1.02 18.74
CA THR A 79 4.03 -0.14 18.98
C THR A 79 2.84 -0.19 18.01
N HIS A 80 2.26 0.97 17.65
CA HIS A 80 1.23 1.04 16.62
C HIS A 80 1.76 0.71 15.22
N SER A 81 3.03 1.00 14.94
CA SER A 81 3.68 0.58 13.69
C SER A 81 4.02 -0.91 13.65
N GLN A 82 4.20 -1.54 14.81
CA GLN A 82 4.49 -2.97 14.98
C GLN A 82 3.24 -3.85 14.87
N LEU A 83 2.04 -3.27 14.98
CA LEU A 83 0.79 -3.94 14.64
C LEU A 83 0.74 -4.09 13.11
N SER A 84 1.56 -5.00 12.62
CA SER A 84 1.59 -5.44 11.25
C SER A 84 0.28 -6.18 11.01
N PRO A 85 -0.57 -5.69 10.10
CA PRO A 85 -1.63 -6.53 9.63
C PRO A 85 -1.06 -7.78 8.99
N VAL A 86 -1.80 -8.87 9.12
CA VAL A 86 -1.56 -10.15 8.47
C VAL A 86 -1.58 -9.92 6.96
N ILE A 87 -0.47 -9.46 6.37
CA ILE A 87 -0.26 -9.57 4.93
C ILE A 87 0.01 -11.05 4.72
N PRO A 88 -0.92 -11.80 4.13
CA PRO A 88 -0.72 -13.22 3.94
C PRO A 88 0.57 -13.40 3.14
N ASN A 89 1.40 -14.38 3.52
CA ASN A 89 2.55 -14.82 2.73
C ASN A 89 2.04 -15.45 1.43
N ASN A 90 1.45 -14.66 0.54
CA ASN A 90 0.94 -15.12 -0.73
C ASN A 90 2.07 -15.01 -1.74
N ASN A 91 2.40 -16.15 -2.35
CA ASN A 91 3.49 -16.24 -3.28
C ASN A 91 3.15 -15.42 -4.51
N ALA A 92 4.15 -14.81 -5.16
CA ALA A 92 3.96 -14.15 -6.46
C ALA A 92 3.31 -15.08 -7.52
N ALA A 93 3.37 -16.41 -7.31
CA ALA A 93 2.68 -17.43 -8.08
C ALA A 93 1.14 -17.34 -8.01
N ASP A 94 0.57 -16.82 -6.93
CA ASP A 94 -0.89 -16.70 -6.75
C ASP A 94 -1.48 -15.58 -7.64
N TYR A 95 -0.64 -14.65 -8.11
CA TYR A 95 -1.02 -13.53 -8.99
C TYR A 95 -0.83 -13.84 -10.49
N GLN A 96 -0.03 -14.86 -10.86
CA GLN A 96 0.13 -15.30 -12.25
C GLN A 96 -1.17 -15.58 -13.03
N PRO A 97 -2.26 -16.08 -12.40
CA PRO A 97 -3.49 -16.39 -13.12
C PRO A 97 -4.18 -15.17 -13.73
N ILE A 98 -4.05 -13.96 -13.19
CA ILE A 98 -4.70 -12.75 -13.73
C ILE A 98 -4.15 -12.42 -15.12
N TYR A 99 -2.86 -12.63 -15.34
CA TYR A 99 -2.14 -12.15 -16.53
C TYR A 99 -2.34 -13.03 -17.77
N GLY A 100 -2.66 -14.32 -17.59
CA GLY A 100 -2.96 -15.25 -18.68
C GLY A 100 -4.44 -15.29 -19.10
N PHE A 101 -5.20 -14.23 -18.77
CA PHE A 101 -6.66 -14.16 -18.85
C PHE A 101 -7.21 -14.15 -20.29
N GLY A 102 -6.67 -13.29 -21.15
CA GLY A 102 -7.27 -12.99 -22.44
C GLY A 102 -7.42 -14.22 -23.34
N ASN A 103 -6.32 -14.89 -23.68
CA ASN A 103 -6.30 -15.87 -24.77
C ASN A 103 -7.35 -17.00 -24.59
N LYS A 104 -7.42 -17.62 -23.42
CA LYS A 104 -8.24 -18.83 -23.23
C LYS A 104 -9.75 -18.59 -23.25
N ILE A 105 -10.23 -17.43 -22.79
CA ILE A 105 -11.66 -17.10 -22.81
C ILE A 105 -12.06 -16.62 -24.20
N PHE A 106 -11.25 -15.77 -24.85
CA PHE A 106 -11.52 -15.34 -26.22
C PHE A 106 -11.54 -16.51 -27.20
N ASP A 107 -10.60 -17.45 -27.09
CA ASP A 107 -10.56 -18.62 -27.96
C ASP A 107 -11.75 -19.56 -27.72
N ALA A 108 -12.14 -19.77 -26.46
CA ALA A 108 -13.29 -20.63 -26.15
C ALA A 108 -14.63 -20.01 -26.60
N LEU A 109 -14.79 -18.69 -26.50
CA LEU A 109 -15.96 -17.97 -27.02
C LEU A 109 -16.00 -17.99 -28.56
N GLU A 110 -14.85 -17.85 -29.22
CA GLU A 110 -14.74 -17.94 -30.68
C GLU A 110 -15.18 -19.31 -31.19
N ARG A 111 -14.78 -20.39 -30.49
CA ARG A 111 -15.23 -21.76 -30.79
C ARG A 111 -16.74 -21.95 -30.57
N LEU A 112 -17.26 -21.46 -29.44
CA LEU A 112 -18.68 -21.60 -29.06
C LEU A 112 -19.64 -20.88 -30.01
N TYR A 113 -19.28 -19.68 -30.47
CA TYR A 113 -20.10 -18.90 -31.43
C TYR A 113 -19.68 -19.14 -32.88
N GLY A 114 -18.68 -19.99 -33.10
CA GLY A 114 -18.31 -20.53 -34.41
C GLY A 114 -19.27 -21.64 -34.86
N HIS A 115 -18.96 -22.27 -36.00
CA HIS A 115 -19.76 -23.37 -36.55
C HIS A 115 -19.33 -24.75 -36.01
N GLU A 116 -18.76 -24.83 -34.79
CA GLU A 116 -18.44 -26.13 -34.17
C GLU A 116 -19.73 -26.89 -33.82
N SER A 117 -19.71 -28.23 -33.95
CA SER A 117 -20.92 -29.06 -33.87
C SER A 117 -21.36 -29.41 -32.44
N ASP A 118 -20.56 -29.08 -31.43
CA ASP A 118 -20.77 -29.47 -30.02
C ASP A 118 -20.93 -28.24 -29.11
N ASN A 119 -21.98 -27.46 -29.38
CA ASN A 119 -22.23 -26.19 -28.71
C ASN A 119 -22.53 -26.33 -27.21
N ASP A 120 -23.03 -27.47 -26.75
CA ASP A 120 -23.35 -27.69 -25.33
C ASP A 120 -22.09 -27.97 -24.51
N SER A 121 -21.20 -28.87 -24.99
CA SER A 121 -19.91 -29.13 -24.35
C SER A 121 -19.00 -27.89 -24.35
N LEU A 122 -18.97 -27.14 -25.46
CA LEU A 122 -18.25 -25.87 -25.53
C LEU A 122 -18.78 -24.82 -24.55
N ARG A 123 -20.11 -24.81 -24.31
CA ARG A 123 -20.72 -23.89 -23.35
C ARG A 123 -20.34 -24.24 -21.93
N GLU A 124 -20.37 -25.53 -21.58
CA GLU A 124 -19.88 -26.00 -20.28
C GLU A 124 -18.40 -25.68 -20.08
N GLU A 125 -17.56 -25.87 -21.11
CA GLU A 125 -16.14 -25.49 -21.07
C GLU A 125 -15.96 -23.99 -20.82
N VAL A 126 -16.67 -23.13 -21.56
CA VAL A 126 -16.61 -21.67 -21.43
C VAL A 126 -17.07 -21.23 -20.04
N GLN A 127 -18.17 -21.79 -19.53
CA GLN A 127 -18.69 -21.50 -18.20
C GLN A 127 -17.74 -21.95 -17.09
N ALA A 128 -17.15 -23.14 -17.21
CA ALA A 128 -16.17 -23.65 -16.26
C ALA A 128 -14.92 -22.74 -16.19
N LYS A 129 -14.40 -22.30 -17.35
CA LYS A 129 -13.28 -21.35 -17.38
C LYS A 129 -13.64 -20.01 -16.76
N MET A 130 -14.83 -19.46 -17.05
CA MET A 130 -15.28 -18.21 -16.43
C MET A 130 -15.42 -18.34 -14.91
N LYS A 131 -16.03 -19.44 -14.43
CA LYS A 131 -16.16 -19.73 -13.00
C LYS A 131 -14.81 -19.81 -12.29
N GLU A 132 -13.85 -20.56 -12.85
CA GLU A 132 -12.49 -20.66 -12.31
C GLU A 132 -11.85 -19.26 -12.15
N ARG A 133 -12.11 -18.34 -13.09
CA ARG A 133 -11.61 -16.96 -13.01
C ARG A 133 -12.33 -16.11 -11.99
N ILE A 134 -13.65 -16.19 -11.94
CA ILE A 134 -14.49 -15.51 -10.94
C ILE A 134 -14.02 -15.90 -9.54
N ASP A 135 -13.82 -17.20 -9.28
CA ASP A 135 -13.38 -17.69 -7.97
C ASP A 135 -11.98 -17.14 -7.59
N LYS A 136 -11.06 -17.04 -8.55
CA LYS A 136 -9.72 -16.44 -8.33
C LYS A 136 -9.76 -14.94 -8.10
N LEU A 137 -10.57 -14.20 -8.88
CA LEU A 137 -10.74 -12.75 -8.70
C LEU A 137 -11.41 -12.42 -7.38
N ALA A 138 -12.39 -13.21 -6.95
CA ALA A 138 -13.00 -13.08 -5.63
C ALA A 138 -11.94 -13.21 -4.53
N SER A 139 -11.14 -14.28 -4.57
CA SER A 139 -10.04 -14.46 -3.60
C SER A 139 -9.04 -13.30 -3.60
N LEU A 140 -8.65 -12.79 -4.77
CA LEU A 140 -7.73 -11.65 -4.89
C LEU A 140 -8.35 -10.35 -4.39
N SER A 141 -9.63 -10.12 -4.67
CA SER A 141 -10.38 -8.98 -4.17
C SER A 141 -10.48 -9.01 -2.64
N ASP A 142 -10.74 -10.18 -2.06
CA ASP A 142 -10.78 -10.38 -0.61
C ASP A 142 -9.42 -10.06 0.01
N ILE A 143 -8.33 -10.61 -0.53
CA ILE A 143 -6.96 -10.33 -0.06
C ILE A 143 -6.64 -8.83 -0.17
N ALA A 144 -6.94 -8.21 -1.31
CA ALA A 144 -6.65 -6.79 -1.52
C ALA A 144 -7.48 -5.91 -0.57
N THR A 145 -8.72 -6.29 -0.28
CA THR A 145 -9.59 -5.62 0.70
C THR A 145 -9.03 -5.76 2.10
N ASP A 146 -8.64 -6.97 2.50
CA ASP A 146 -8.04 -7.25 3.80
C ASP A 146 -6.77 -6.44 4.00
N VAL A 147 -5.85 -6.45 3.02
CA VAL A 147 -4.60 -5.65 3.04
C VAL A 147 -4.89 -4.15 3.08
N THR A 148 -5.91 -3.68 2.37
CA THR A 148 -6.27 -2.26 2.36
C THR A 148 -6.84 -1.82 3.72
N ASN A 149 -7.73 -2.60 4.33
CA ASN A 149 -8.31 -2.28 5.64
C ASN A 149 -7.25 -2.30 6.73
N SER A 150 -6.46 -3.36 6.72
CA SER A 150 -5.24 -3.54 7.49
C SER A 150 -4.28 -2.35 7.47
N LEU A 151 -3.91 -1.88 6.26
CA LEU A 151 -3.04 -0.72 6.12
C LEU A 151 -3.73 0.56 6.61
N ARG A 152 -5.03 0.73 6.33
CA ARG A 152 -5.80 1.89 6.80
C ARG A 152 -5.79 1.98 8.33
N ASP A 153 -6.02 0.86 9.01
CA ASP A 153 -6.06 0.81 10.47
C ASP A 153 -4.66 1.10 11.06
N ALA A 154 -3.60 0.51 10.49
CA ALA A 154 -2.23 0.78 10.91
C ALA A 154 -1.83 2.25 10.71
N ILE A 155 -2.13 2.83 9.54
CA ILE A 155 -1.87 4.24 9.25
C ILE A 155 -2.67 5.14 10.19
N GLY A 156 -3.93 4.82 10.48
CA GLY A 156 -4.76 5.55 11.44
C GLY A 156 -4.13 5.60 12.83
N ASN A 157 -3.77 4.43 13.37
CA ASN A 157 -3.16 4.32 14.71
C ASN A 157 -1.82 5.05 14.81
N VAL A 158 -0.98 4.97 13.77
CA VAL A 158 0.30 5.71 13.71
C VAL A 158 0.06 7.21 13.61
N THR A 159 -0.90 7.65 12.79
CA THR A 159 -1.24 9.07 12.61
C THR A 159 -1.71 9.69 13.92
N GLU A 160 -2.58 9.01 14.67
CA GLU A 160 -3.03 9.48 15.98
C GLU A 160 -1.87 9.64 16.96
N ALA A 161 -0.95 8.68 17.01
CA ALA A 161 0.23 8.77 17.86
C ALA A 161 1.20 9.88 17.40
N GLN A 162 1.38 10.09 16.09
CA GLN A 162 2.21 11.17 15.53
C GLN A 162 1.63 12.56 15.86
N ILE A 163 0.30 12.71 15.92
CA ILE A 163 -0.34 13.97 16.36
C ILE A 163 0.05 14.30 17.80
N LEU A 164 0.08 13.31 18.69
CA LEU A 164 0.49 13.50 20.09
C LEU A 164 1.96 13.94 20.18
N VAL A 165 2.84 13.24 19.48
CA VAL A 165 4.28 13.58 19.40
C VAL A 165 4.49 15.01 18.89
N LYS A 166 3.79 15.42 17.81
CA LYS A 166 3.91 16.78 17.25
C LYS A 166 3.44 17.86 18.23
N LYS A 167 2.40 17.56 19.02
CA LYS A 167 1.90 18.49 20.04
C LYS A 167 2.94 18.72 21.14
N ILE A 168 3.62 17.66 21.59
CA ILE A 168 4.68 17.78 22.60
C ILE A 168 5.93 18.44 22.00
N GLY A 169 6.29 18.08 20.77
CA GLY A 169 7.41 18.67 20.04
C GLY A 169 7.29 20.19 19.87
N ALA A 170 6.08 20.73 19.72
CA ALA A 170 5.88 22.18 19.57
C ALA A 170 6.49 23.02 20.70
N ASP A 171 6.62 22.47 21.91
CA ASP A 171 7.17 23.15 23.08
C ASP A 171 8.66 22.81 23.33
N LEU A 172 9.24 21.91 22.53
CA LEU A 172 10.61 21.42 22.67
C LEU A 172 11.65 22.55 22.53
N SER A 173 11.44 23.42 21.54
CA SER A 173 12.28 24.61 21.30
C SER A 173 11.68 25.86 21.93
N SER A 174 10.81 25.73 22.93
CA SER A 174 10.29 26.89 23.66
C SER A 174 11.41 27.64 24.37
N GLN A 175 11.19 28.94 24.55
CA GLN A 175 12.13 29.79 25.27
C GLN A 175 12.38 29.28 26.69
N ASP A 176 11.35 28.76 27.36
CA ASP A 176 11.44 28.20 28.70
C ASP A 176 12.37 26.97 28.75
N THR A 177 12.27 26.06 27.76
CA THR A 177 13.18 24.90 27.67
C THR A 177 14.62 25.34 27.45
N ILE A 178 14.85 26.31 26.57
CA ILE A 178 16.19 26.85 26.28
C ILE A 178 16.78 27.57 27.50
N GLU A 179 15.97 28.32 28.25
CA GLU A 179 16.42 29.01 29.47
C GLU A 179 16.78 28.03 30.58
N ARG A 180 16.07 26.92 30.71
CA ARG A 180 16.42 25.84 31.66
C ARG A 180 17.76 25.20 31.33
N LEU A 181 18.00 24.87 30.06
CA LEU A 181 19.31 24.39 29.62
C LEU A 181 20.39 25.42 29.90
N ARG A 182 20.15 26.70 29.59
CA ARG A 182 21.12 27.76 29.89
C ARG A 182 21.45 27.84 31.38
N ALA A 183 20.45 27.68 32.25
CA ALA A 183 20.64 27.72 33.70
C ALA A 183 21.43 26.51 34.22
N CYS A 184 21.23 25.30 33.67
CA CYS A 184 21.97 24.11 34.15
C CYS A 184 23.48 24.14 33.77
N HIS A 185 23.85 24.95 32.78
CA HIS A 185 25.23 25.22 32.37
C HIS A 185 25.81 26.52 32.97
N GLU A 186 25.10 27.18 33.89
CA GLU A 186 25.60 28.41 34.50
C GLU A 186 26.89 28.15 35.29
N GLY A 187 27.92 28.97 35.02
CA GLY A 187 29.24 28.87 35.67
C GLY A 187 30.24 27.96 34.95
N GLU A 188 29.88 27.36 33.82
CA GLU A 188 30.83 26.69 32.94
C GLU A 188 31.69 27.70 32.18
N ARG A 189 32.94 27.31 31.90
CA ARG A 189 33.92 28.17 31.20
C ARG A 189 33.77 28.15 29.69
N ASP A 190 33.18 27.07 29.17
CA ASP A 190 32.87 26.88 27.76
C ASP A 190 31.35 26.65 27.65
N LEU A 191 30.76 27.10 26.54
CA LEU A 191 29.34 26.92 26.23
C LEU A 191 29.10 25.73 25.29
N GLU A 192 30.14 24.98 24.95
CA GLU A 192 30.07 23.78 24.08
C GLU A 192 28.97 22.80 24.55
N ASP A 193 28.90 22.49 25.84
CA ASP A 193 27.88 21.58 26.39
C ASP A 193 26.44 22.14 26.25
N PHE A 194 26.25 23.46 26.40
CA PHE A 194 24.95 24.11 26.18
C PHE A 194 24.54 24.10 24.71
N ASP A 195 25.49 24.35 23.81
CA ASP A 195 25.26 24.31 22.37
C ASP A 195 24.94 22.88 21.89
N ASP A 196 25.61 21.86 22.45
CA ASP A 196 25.34 20.45 22.20
C ASP A 196 23.91 20.07 22.62
N ASP A 197 23.46 20.48 23.81
CA ASP A 197 22.10 20.21 24.27
C ASP A 197 21.03 20.96 23.46
N CYS A 198 21.31 22.19 23.01
CA CYS A 198 20.44 22.90 22.08
C CYS A 198 20.36 22.21 20.71
N ASN A 199 21.49 21.69 20.21
CA ASN A 199 21.52 20.92 18.97
C ASN A 199 20.75 19.59 19.12
N ALA A 200 20.84 18.94 20.28
CA ALA A 200 20.08 17.73 20.58
C ALA A 200 18.56 17.97 20.55
N LEU A 201 18.08 19.11 21.09
CA LEU A 201 16.68 19.53 20.92
C LEU A 201 16.33 19.73 19.43
N GLY A 202 17.21 20.39 18.67
CA GLY A 202 17.02 20.57 17.22
C GLY A 202 16.89 19.24 16.47
N ILE A 203 17.73 18.25 16.78
CA ILE A 203 17.67 16.91 16.19
C ILE A 203 16.34 16.21 16.54
N LEU A 204 15.90 16.30 17.80
CA LEU A 204 14.61 15.73 18.20
C LEU A 204 13.44 16.40 17.48
N GLN A 205 13.44 17.73 17.36
CA GLN A 205 12.42 18.45 16.60
C GLN A 205 12.39 17.98 15.15
N ASP A 206 13.56 17.85 14.52
CA ASP A 206 13.71 17.35 13.16
C ASP A 206 13.13 15.93 12.98
N ILE A 207 13.30 15.06 13.98
CA ILE A 207 12.74 13.70 13.96
C ILE A 207 11.22 13.74 14.04
N ILE A 208 10.67 14.60 14.91
CA ILE A 208 9.23 14.80 15.10
C ILE A 208 8.59 15.35 13.81
N ASP A 209 9.20 16.36 13.20
CA ASP A 209 8.68 17.02 12.00
C ASP A 209 8.66 16.07 10.79
N LYS A 210 9.63 15.16 10.71
CA LYS A 210 9.70 14.12 9.68
C LYS A 210 8.66 13.01 9.85
N GLN A 211 7.96 12.94 10.99
CA GLN A 211 6.87 11.98 11.16
C GLN A 211 5.62 12.42 10.39
N ASN A 212 5.36 11.79 9.24
CA ASN A 212 4.19 12.12 8.42
C ASN A 212 3.61 10.90 7.70
N MET A 213 3.19 9.89 8.49
CA MET A 213 2.68 8.62 7.94
C MET A 213 1.46 8.83 7.04
N GLN A 214 0.59 9.78 7.37
CA GLN A 214 -0.61 10.06 6.57
C GLN A 214 -0.26 10.52 5.15
N ASP A 215 0.62 11.51 4.99
CA ASP A 215 0.97 12.03 3.66
C ASP A 215 1.85 11.04 2.90
N ASP A 216 2.78 10.36 3.59
CA ASP A 216 3.72 9.44 2.96
C ASP A 216 3.06 8.13 2.51
N SER A 217 1.93 7.75 3.11
CA SER A 217 1.15 6.56 2.76
C SER A 217 -0.04 6.83 1.82
N GLY A 218 -0.48 8.08 1.69
CA GLY A 218 -1.69 8.44 0.94
C GLY A 218 -1.66 7.97 -0.53
N GLY A 219 -0.49 8.10 -1.18
CA GLY A 219 -0.30 7.63 -2.56
C GLY A 219 -0.46 6.11 -2.70
N SER A 220 0.12 5.32 -1.79
CA SER A 220 0.01 3.86 -1.82
C SER A 220 -1.40 3.39 -1.49
N MET A 221 -2.08 4.06 -0.55
CA MET A 221 -3.48 3.73 -0.21
C MET A 221 -4.42 3.97 -1.38
N ASN A 222 -4.27 5.11 -2.06
CA ASN A 222 -5.06 5.40 -3.26
C ASN A 222 -4.82 4.37 -4.37
N ASN A 223 -3.56 3.94 -4.56
CA ASN A 223 -3.22 2.91 -5.53
C ASN A 223 -3.90 1.56 -5.21
N LEU A 224 -3.90 1.13 -3.94
CA LEU A 224 -4.56 -0.12 -3.53
C LEU A 224 -6.08 -0.04 -3.70
N GLN A 225 -6.71 1.07 -3.33
CA GLN A 225 -8.15 1.27 -3.51
C GLN A 225 -8.55 1.21 -4.99
N HIS A 226 -7.77 1.81 -5.89
CA HIS A 226 -7.99 1.69 -7.32
C HIS A 226 -7.83 0.24 -7.82
N ALA A 227 -6.83 -0.50 -7.33
CA ALA A 227 -6.63 -1.90 -7.70
C ALA A 227 -7.81 -2.79 -7.27
N VAL A 228 -8.35 -2.57 -6.06
CA VAL A 228 -9.56 -3.26 -5.55
C VAL A 228 -10.75 -2.95 -6.46
N GLY A 229 -11.00 -1.68 -6.76
CA GLY A 229 -12.10 -1.26 -7.64
C GLY A 229 -12.02 -1.91 -9.03
N ALA A 230 -10.84 -1.89 -9.65
CA ALA A 230 -10.63 -2.50 -10.95
C ALA A 230 -10.87 -4.03 -10.94
N THR A 231 -10.53 -4.71 -9.84
CA THR A 231 -10.78 -6.16 -9.68
C THR A 231 -12.28 -6.46 -9.62
N VAL A 232 -13.05 -5.62 -8.92
CA VAL A 232 -14.53 -5.71 -8.87
C VAL A 232 -15.14 -5.49 -10.25
N ASP A 233 -14.63 -4.53 -11.03
CA ASP A 233 -15.12 -4.27 -12.39
C ASP A 233 -14.89 -5.48 -13.32
N ILE A 234 -13.71 -6.11 -13.25
CA ILE A 234 -13.41 -7.33 -14.03
C ILE A 234 -14.32 -8.48 -13.60
N TRP A 235 -14.59 -8.62 -12.30
CA TRP A 235 -15.50 -9.64 -11.76
C TRP A 235 -16.94 -9.43 -12.28
N ASN A 236 -17.40 -8.18 -12.32
CA ASN A 236 -18.71 -7.82 -12.88
C ASN A 236 -18.79 -8.18 -14.37
N ASP A 237 -17.74 -7.88 -15.15
CA ASP A 237 -17.68 -8.21 -16.57
C ASP A 237 -17.80 -9.71 -16.84
N LEU A 238 -17.05 -10.51 -16.08
CA LEU A 238 -17.08 -11.97 -16.20
C LEU A 238 -18.41 -12.57 -15.78
N THR A 239 -19.03 -12.03 -14.73
CA THR A 239 -20.34 -12.47 -14.29
C THR A 239 -21.39 -12.15 -15.36
N ALA A 240 -21.36 -10.96 -15.94
CA ALA A 240 -22.25 -10.56 -17.03
C ALA A 240 -22.06 -11.44 -18.28
N LEU A 241 -20.81 -11.74 -18.66
CA LEU A 241 -20.51 -12.64 -19.78
C LEU A 241 -21.00 -14.06 -19.50
N SER A 242 -20.80 -14.57 -18.27
CA SER A 242 -21.25 -15.90 -17.86
C SER A 242 -22.78 -16.03 -17.95
N THR A 243 -23.51 -15.04 -17.44
CA THR A 243 -24.98 -14.96 -17.56
C THR A 243 -25.41 -14.90 -19.03
N TYR A 244 -24.75 -14.07 -19.84
CA TYR A 244 -25.06 -13.98 -21.27
C TYR A 244 -24.90 -15.33 -21.97
N VAL A 245 -23.79 -16.03 -21.74
CA VAL A 245 -23.52 -17.36 -22.30
C VAL A 245 -24.53 -18.39 -21.78
N ALA A 246 -24.99 -18.31 -20.52
CA ALA A 246 -26.02 -19.21 -20.02
C ALA A 246 -27.38 -19.00 -20.72
N GLU A 247 -27.76 -17.75 -20.96
CA GLU A 247 -29.09 -17.37 -21.45
C GLU A 247 -29.20 -17.41 -22.99
N HIS A 248 -28.10 -17.23 -23.72
CA HIS A 248 -28.10 -17.12 -25.18
C HIS A 248 -27.53 -18.38 -25.84
N THR A 249 -28.41 -19.38 -26.01
CA THR A 249 -28.08 -20.71 -26.55
C THR A 249 -28.15 -20.80 -28.07
N LYS A 250 -28.72 -19.80 -28.75
CA LYS A 250 -28.90 -19.81 -30.20
C LYS A 250 -27.61 -19.39 -30.93
N PRO A 251 -27.23 -20.07 -32.03
CA PRO A 251 -26.17 -19.61 -32.91
C PRO A 251 -26.50 -18.20 -33.43
N GLY A 252 -25.54 -17.29 -33.33
CA GLY A 252 -25.72 -15.89 -33.68
C GLY A 252 -24.43 -15.10 -33.48
N PRO A 253 -24.45 -13.80 -33.79
CA PRO A 253 -23.32 -12.94 -33.52
C PRO A 253 -22.90 -13.06 -32.05
N GLY A 254 -21.67 -13.53 -31.79
CA GLY A 254 -21.14 -13.69 -30.45
C GLY A 254 -21.06 -12.35 -29.70
N PRO A 255 -21.01 -12.37 -28.34
CA PRO A 255 -21.05 -11.16 -27.51
C PRO A 255 -19.84 -10.24 -27.68
N LEU A 256 -18.82 -10.69 -28.41
CA LEU A 256 -17.53 -10.03 -28.56
C LEU A 256 -17.32 -9.39 -29.94
N LEU A 257 -18.34 -9.38 -30.82
CA LEU A 257 -18.18 -8.95 -32.22
C LEU A 257 -17.66 -7.52 -32.39
N ASP A 258 -17.95 -6.65 -31.45
CA ASP A 258 -17.51 -5.25 -31.45
C ASP A 258 -16.25 -5.02 -30.59
N LEU A 259 -15.74 -6.06 -29.91
CA LEU A 259 -14.55 -5.95 -29.09
C LEU A 259 -13.29 -6.11 -29.94
N GLN A 260 -12.37 -5.17 -29.79
CA GLN A 260 -11.05 -5.26 -30.41
C GLN A 260 -10.18 -6.31 -29.67
N LYS A 261 -10.42 -7.61 -29.92
CA LYS A 261 -9.72 -8.75 -29.29
C LYS A 261 -8.22 -8.50 -29.18
N ASN A 262 -7.56 -8.12 -30.27
CA ASN A 262 -6.11 -7.88 -30.28
C ASN A 262 -5.68 -6.79 -29.30
N LYS A 263 -6.43 -5.68 -29.22
CA LYS A 263 -6.17 -4.58 -28.27
C LYS A 263 -6.36 -5.03 -26.83
N LEU A 264 -7.40 -5.81 -26.54
CA LEU A 264 -7.63 -6.34 -25.19
C LEU A 264 -6.53 -7.32 -24.79
N LEU A 265 -6.11 -8.21 -25.70
CA LEU A 265 -4.99 -9.13 -25.47
C LEU A 265 -3.67 -8.39 -25.24
N GLU A 266 -3.41 -7.33 -26.00
CA GLU A 266 -2.26 -6.45 -25.80
C GLU A 266 -2.28 -5.82 -24.41
N MET A 267 -3.42 -5.24 -23.98
CA MET A 267 -3.57 -4.67 -22.64
C MET A 267 -3.31 -5.72 -21.53
N TRP A 268 -3.84 -6.95 -21.66
CA TRP A 268 -3.56 -8.01 -20.69
C TRP A 268 -2.09 -8.43 -20.68
N SER A 269 -1.43 -8.44 -21.83
CA SER A 269 0.01 -8.71 -21.96
C SER A 269 0.87 -7.60 -21.34
N ASP A 270 0.47 -6.34 -21.51
CA ASP A 270 1.13 -5.19 -20.91
C ASP A 270 0.99 -5.22 -19.38
N LEU A 271 -0.20 -5.53 -18.89
CA LEU A 271 -0.43 -5.76 -17.46
C LEU A 271 0.44 -6.91 -16.92
N ALA A 272 0.55 -8.01 -17.68
CA ALA A 272 1.43 -9.13 -17.33
C ALA A 272 2.89 -8.68 -17.20
N THR A 273 3.36 -7.89 -18.16
CA THR A 273 4.73 -7.41 -18.23
C THR A 273 5.03 -6.47 -17.07
N GLU A 274 4.16 -5.51 -16.79
CA GLU A 274 4.34 -4.55 -15.71
C GLU A 274 4.20 -5.20 -14.33
N GLY A 275 3.23 -6.11 -14.15
CA GLY A 275 3.04 -6.89 -12.93
C GLY A 275 4.21 -7.83 -12.62
N MET A 276 4.84 -8.43 -13.65
CA MET A 276 6.03 -9.29 -13.47
C MET A 276 7.33 -8.51 -13.27
N ARG A 277 7.47 -7.32 -13.87
CA ARG A 277 8.64 -6.45 -13.67
C ARG A 277 8.72 -5.87 -12.27
N ARG A 278 7.58 -5.83 -11.56
CA ARG A 278 7.46 -5.19 -10.25
C ARG A 278 6.75 -6.12 -9.26
N PRO A 279 7.46 -7.09 -8.65
CA PRO A 279 6.90 -7.92 -7.58
C PRO A 279 6.76 -7.10 -6.28
N LEU A 280 5.94 -6.04 -6.34
CA LEU A 280 5.78 -5.02 -5.31
C LEU A 280 4.98 -5.54 -4.12
N LEU A 281 3.94 -6.35 -4.37
CA LEU A 281 3.05 -6.80 -3.29
C LEU A 281 3.66 -7.88 -2.40
N THR A 282 4.62 -8.67 -2.88
CA THR A 282 5.26 -9.68 -2.04
C THR A 282 6.55 -9.14 -1.44
N ARG A 283 7.43 -8.50 -2.22
CA ARG A 283 8.78 -8.20 -1.75
C ARG A 283 8.89 -6.91 -0.93
N GLU A 284 8.10 -5.88 -1.23
CA GLU A 284 8.15 -4.62 -0.48
C GLU A 284 7.25 -4.63 0.77
N LEU A 285 6.11 -5.33 0.72
CA LEU A 285 5.28 -5.56 1.91
C LEU A 285 5.87 -6.60 2.88
N LEU A 286 6.67 -7.58 2.42
CA LEU A 286 7.42 -8.48 3.33
C LEU A 286 8.54 -7.77 4.10
N ILE A 287 9.01 -6.61 3.66
CA ILE A 287 10.07 -5.87 4.38
C ILE A 287 9.50 -5.10 5.59
N ALA A 288 8.17 -4.95 5.70
CA ALA A 288 7.52 -4.53 6.95
C ALA A 288 7.56 -5.61 8.07
N LYS A 289 8.26 -6.74 7.86
CA LYS A 289 8.53 -7.79 8.85
C LYS A 289 9.93 -7.73 9.50
N CYS A 290 10.74 -6.71 9.23
CA CYS A 290 12.08 -6.55 9.80
C CYS A 290 12.23 -5.17 10.45
#